data_AF-A0A857JBH2-F1
#
_entry.id   AF-A0A857JBH2-F1
#
_cell.length_a   1.000
_cell.length_b   1.000
_cell.length_c   1.000
_cell.angle_alpha   90.00
_cell.angle_beta   90.00
_cell.angle_gamma   90.00
#
_symmetry.space_group_name_H-M   'P 1'
#
loop_
_entity.id
_entity.type
_entity.pdbx_description
1 polymer ?
#
loop_
_entity_poly.entity_id
_entity_poly.type
_entity_poly.pdbx_seq_one_letter_code
_entity_poly.pdbx_strand_id
1 'polypeptide(L)'
;MNRSTPMKRTGFATPSRPRRERAEAITAEFQEAWLRSMSTVPRGSYGPAKLTAQPKTVARRNPQLLAMAAGRPCLLRVPGVCNGDPETTVACHSNLSIHEKGGHRKADDCYSVWGCARCHTWLDSSYSATGAQRAQRFMGAHLQQVLAWRRIAEDAAAPEADRKAAQWALDQLNATPVAQDAP
;
A
#
# COMPACT_ATOMS: atom_id res chain seq x y z
N MET A 1 10.51 -23.59 -42.23
CA MET A 1 10.80 -22.94 -40.92
C MET A 1 11.16 -24.03 -39.92
N ASN A 2 12.44 -24.27 -39.69
CA ASN A 2 12.90 -25.28 -38.74
C ASN A 2 12.74 -24.74 -37.31
N ARG A 3 11.99 -25.45 -36.46
CA ARG A 3 11.94 -25.17 -35.02
C ARG A 3 13.12 -25.88 -34.36
N SER A 4 14.03 -25.09 -33.79
CA SER A 4 15.17 -25.59 -33.01
C SER A 4 14.70 -26.26 -31.72
N THR A 5 15.40 -27.33 -31.35
CA THR A 5 15.18 -28.14 -30.13
C THR A 5 15.28 -27.27 -28.86
N PRO A 6 14.42 -27.47 -27.83
CA PRO A 6 14.49 -26.67 -26.62
C PRO A 6 15.78 -26.96 -25.84
N MET A 7 16.47 -25.92 -25.36
CA MET A 7 17.65 -26.07 -24.51
C MET A 7 17.30 -26.76 -23.19
N LYS A 8 18.20 -27.64 -22.72
CA LYS A 8 18.09 -28.28 -21.39
C LYS A 8 18.10 -27.22 -20.30
N ARG A 9 17.12 -27.28 -19.39
CA ARG A 9 17.09 -26.46 -18.18
C ARG A 9 18.21 -26.90 -17.25
N THR A 10 19.18 -26.02 -17.01
CA THR A 10 20.14 -26.17 -15.91
C THR A 10 19.44 -25.73 -14.61
N GLY A 11 19.32 -26.63 -13.64
CA GLY A 11 18.77 -26.30 -12.33
C GLY A 11 19.67 -25.29 -11.62
N PHE A 12 19.09 -24.24 -11.03
CA PHE A 12 19.83 -23.35 -10.14
C PHE A 12 20.14 -24.09 -8.83
N ALA A 13 21.41 -24.16 -8.46
CA ALA A 13 21.83 -24.73 -7.18
C ALA A 13 21.23 -23.89 -6.03
N THR A 14 20.48 -24.52 -5.13
CA THR A 14 19.95 -23.86 -3.94
C THR A 14 21.05 -23.84 -2.88
N PRO A 15 21.49 -22.67 -2.36
CA PRO A 15 22.48 -22.63 -1.29
C PRO A 15 21.91 -23.28 -0.03
N SER A 16 22.71 -24.12 0.63
CA SER A 16 22.33 -24.78 1.88
C SER A 16 22.12 -23.71 2.96
N ARG A 17 20.88 -23.51 3.39
CA ARG A 17 20.60 -22.69 4.57
C ARG A 17 21.18 -23.37 5.80
N PRO A 18 21.88 -22.64 6.71
CA PRO A 18 22.28 -23.22 7.98
C PRO A 18 21.04 -23.71 8.71
N ARG A 19 21.13 -24.93 9.26
CA ARG A 19 20.08 -25.54 10.06
C ARG A 19 19.81 -24.60 11.24
N ARG A 20 18.66 -23.94 11.26
CA ARG A 20 18.24 -23.19 12.45
C ARG A 20 18.27 -24.14 13.63
N GLU A 21 19.01 -23.79 14.68
CA GLU A 21 18.94 -24.50 15.95
C GLU A 21 17.47 -24.53 16.37
N ARG A 22 16.97 -25.75 16.62
CA ARG A 22 15.57 -25.95 16.99
C ARG A 22 15.38 -25.18 18.29
N ALA A 23 14.46 -24.21 18.28
CA ALA A 23 13.91 -23.66 19.52
C ALA A 23 13.60 -24.83 20.44
N GLU A 24 14.01 -24.72 21.71
CA GLU A 24 13.91 -25.77 22.72
C GLU A 24 12.58 -26.50 22.57
N ALA A 25 12.69 -27.81 22.36
CA ALA A 25 11.55 -28.64 22.02
C ALA A 25 10.46 -28.43 23.08
N ILE A 26 9.29 -28.00 22.63
CA ILE A 26 8.04 -28.22 23.37
C ILE A 26 8.12 -29.66 23.88
N THR A 27 8.09 -29.86 25.20
CA THR A 27 8.27 -31.19 25.77
C THR A 27 7.27 -32.13 25.10
N ALA A 28 7.69 -33.37 24.84
CA ALA A 28 6.83 -34.35 24.15
C ALA A 28 5.46 -34.46 24.83
N GLU A 29 5.43 -34.31 26.16
CA GLU A 29 4.22 -34.26 26.99
C GLU A 29 3.29 -33.08 26.64
N PHE A 30 3.83 -31.87 26.46
CA PHE A 30 3.04 -30.69 26.12
C PHE A 30 2.52 -30.78 24.68
N GLN A 31 3.31 -31.39 23.79
CA GLN A 31 2.91 -31.64 22.40
C GLN A 31 1.80 -32.70 22.32
N GLU A 32 1.88 -33.77 23.11
CA GLU A 32 0.83 -34.80 23.20
C GLU A 32 -0.45 -34.26 23.84
N ALA A 33 -0.35 -33.49 24.91
CA ALA A 33 -1.50 -32.86 25.55
C ALA A 33 -2.22 -31.89 24.60
N TRP A 34 -1.46 -31.09 23.83
CA TRP A 34 -2.02 -30.21 22.81
C TRP A 34 -2.70 -30.98 21.68
N LEU A 35 -2.06 -32.02 21.14
CA LEU A 35 -2.65 -32.87 20.09
C LEU A 35 -3.91 -33.61 20.56
N ARG A 36 -3.99 -34.04 21.82
CA ARG A 36 -5.21 -34.65 22.41
C ARG A 36 -6.32 -33.63 22.66
N SER A 37 -5.96 -32.39 22.98
CA SER A 37 -6.89 -31.28 23.21
C SER A 37 -7.51 -30.76 21.91
N MET A 38 -6.83 -30.93 20.78
CA MET A 38 -7.40 -30.61 19.47
C MET A 38 -8.47 -31.64 19.08
N SER A 39 -9.74 -31.24 19.19
CA SER A 39 -10.81 -31.92 18.46
C SER A 39 -10.42 -31.98 16.99
N THR A 40 -10.30 -33.19 16.45
CA THR A 40 -10.15 -33.41 15.02
C THR A 40 -11.49 -33.06 14.37
N VAL A 41 -11.74 -31.76 14.20
CA VAL A 41 -12.88 -31.33 13.39
C VAL A 41 -12.63 -31.92 12.00
N PRO A 42 -13.48 -32.82 11.50
CA PRO A 42 -13.30 -33.36 10.17
C PRO A 42 -13.19 -32.18 9.23
N ARG A 43 -12.16 -32.18 8.39
CA ARG A 43 -11.94 -31.14 7.39
C ARG A 43 -13.18 -31.16 6.49
N GLY A 44 -14.14 -30.30 6.78
CA GLY A 44 -15.36 -30.22 6.00
C GLY A 44 -14.95 -30.05 4.56
N SER A 45 -15.39 -30.95 3.69
CA SER A 45 -15.28 -30.69 2.26
C SER A 45 -16.13 -29.47 2.00
N TYR A 46 -15.50 -28.31 1.82
CA TYR A 46 -16.19 -27.15 1.29
C TYR A 46 -16.77 -27.61 -0.05
N GLY A 47 -18.07 -27.91 -0.08
CA GLY A 47 -18.79 -28.07 -1.34
C GLY A 47 -18.57 -26.81 -2.18
N PRO A 48 -18.81 -26.84 -3.50
CA PRO A 48 -18.62 -25.68 -4.34
C PRO A 48 -19.61 -24.59 -3.92
N ALA A 49 -19.19 -23.74 -2.96
CA ALA A 49 -19.89 -22.53 -2.64
C ALA A 49 -19.87 -21.70 -3.91
N LYS A 50 -21.06 -21.45 -4.48
CA LYS A 50 -21.21 -20.50 -5.58
C LYS A 50 -20.88 -19.12 -5.02
N LEU A 51 -19.59 -18.75 -5.07
CA LEU A 51 -19.15 -17.40 -4.76
C LEU A 51 -19.75 -16.47 -5.82
N THR A 52 -20.71 -15.65 -5.41
CA THR A 52 -21.24 -14.60 -6.28
C THR A 52 -20.20 -13.48 -6.36
N ALA A 53 -19.87 -13.05 -7.57
CA ALA A 53 -18.95 -11.94 -7.76
C ALA A 53 -19.60 -10.66 -7.21
N GLN A 54 -18.98 -10.07 -6.19
CA GLN A 54 -19.40 -8.77 -5.69
C GLN A 54 -18.99 -7.67 -6.70
N PRO A 55 -19.87 -6.70 -6.98
CA PRO A 55 -19.53 -5.60 -7.87
C PRO A 55 -18.37 -4.79 -7.27
N LYS A 56 -17.42 -4.41 -8.14
CA LYS A 56 -16.33 -3.52 -7.73
C LYS A 56 -16.91 -2.16 -7.40
N THR A 57 -16.42 -1.55 -6.31
CA THR A 57 -16.75 -0.17 -5.94
C THR A 57 -16.44 0.79 -7.10
N VAL A 58 -17.07 1.97 -7.15
CA VAL A 58 -16.70 3.00 -8.14
C VAL A 58 -15.39 3.66 -7.71
N ALA A 59 -14.51 3.96 -8.66
CA ALA A 59 -13.25 4.64 -8.38
C ALA A 59 -13.47 6.13 -8.11
N ARG A 60 -13.01 6.62 -6.96
CA ARG A 60 -13.07 8.04 -6.63
C ARG A 60 -11.85 8.75 -7.21
N ARG A 61 -12.08 9.58 -8.23
CA ARG A 61 -11.04 10.23 -9.03
C ARG A 61 -11.13 11.75 -8.96
N ASN A 62 -9.96 12.39 -8.85
CA ASN A 62 -9.82 13.84 -8.87
C ASN A 62 -8.49 14.22 -9.56
N PRO A 63 -8.51 14.52 -10.87
CA PRO A 63 -7.30 14.86 -11.62
C PRO A 63 -6.56 16.09 -11.07
N GLN A 64 -7.28 17.08 -10.55
CA GLN A 64 -6.67 18.27 -9.96
C GLN A 64 -5.84 17.92 -8.73
N LEU A 65 -6.36 17.02 -7.88
CA LEU A 65 -5.63 16.52 -6.70
C LEU A 65 -4.30 15.86 -7.09
N LEU A 66 -4.30 15.10 -8.21
CA LEU A 66 -3.09 14.45 -8.71
C LEU A 66 -2.10 15.45 -9.34
N ALA A 67 -2.61 16.40 -10.11
CA ALA A 67 -1.79 17.44 -10.76
C ALA A 67 -1.08 18.33 -9.73
N MET A 68 -1.73 18.61 -8.60
CA MET A 68 -1.20 19.41 -7.50
C MET A 68 0.10 18.87 -6.88
N ALA A 69 0.46 17.61 -7.15
CA ALA A 69 1.70 17.01 -6.68
C ALA A 69 2.96 17.57 -7.35
N ALA A 70 2.85 18.09 -8.58
CA ALA A 70 3.99 18.64 -9.31
C ALA A 70 4.60 19.83 -8.54
N GLY A 71 5.93 19.85 -8.42
CA GLY A 71 6.65 20.89 -7.69
C GLY A 71 6.51 20.85 -6.16
N ARG A 72 5.78 19.87 -5.61
CA ARG A 72 5.64 19.70 -4.15
C ARG A 72 6.82 18.91 -3.56
N PRO A 73 7.12 19.08 -2.26
CA PRO A 73 8.15 18.28 -1.63
C PRO A 73 7.73 16.80 -1.53
N CYS A 74 8.69 15.90 -1.72
CA CYS A 74 8.49 14.48 -1.45
C CYS A 74 8.18 14.26 0.05
N LEU A 75 7.01 13.70 0.34
CA LEU A 75 6.59 13.33 1.70
C LEU A 75 7.03 11.90 2.05
N LEU A 76 7.25 11.06 1.04
CA LEU A 76 7.76 9.69 1.26
C LEU A 76 9.16 9.68 1.84
N ARG A 77 10.10 10.57 1.49
CA ARG A 77 11.44 10.74 2.10
C ARG A 77 12.21 9.46 2.49
N VAL A 78 12.12 8.40 1.70
CA VAL A 78 12.71 7.09 2.04
C VAL A 78 14.24 7.23 2.20
N PRO A 79 14.82 6.88 3.37
CA PRO A 79 16.27 7.01 3.58
C PRO A 79 17.08 6.21 2.56
N GLY A 80 18.13 6.83 2.00
CA GLY A 80 18.99 6.23 0.96
C GLY A 80 18.35 6.09 -0.44
N VAL A 81 17.05 6.38 -0.58
CA VAL A 81 16.31 6.25 -1.85
C VAL A 81 15.84 7.61 -2.36
N CYS A 82 15.37 8.49 -1.49
CA CYS A 82 14.81 9.78 -1.86
C CYS A 82 15.87 10.67 -2.55
N ASN A 83 15.55 11.19 -3.74
CA ASN A 83 16.36 12.24 -4.40
C ASN A 83 16.04 13.66 -3.91
N GLY A 84 14.92 13.86 -3.21
CA GLY A 84 14.51 15.17 -2.68
C GLY A 84 14.07 16.20 -3.73
N ASP A 85 13.99 15.81 -5.01
CA ASP A 85 13.76 16.71 -6.14
C ASP A 85 12.25 16.95 -6.38
N PRO A 86 11.73 18.18 -6.13
CA PRO A 86 10.32 18.51 -6.31
C PRO A 86 9.84 18.41 -7.77
N GLU A 87 10.73 18.61 -8.76
CA GLU A 87 10.38 18.56 -10.19
C GLU A 87 9.95 17.16 -10.61
N THR A 88 10.42 16.14 -9.89
CA THR A 88 10.06 14.73 -10.14
C THR A 88 8.88 14.24 -9.30
N THR A 89 8.24 15.12 -8.55
CA THR A 89 7.18 14.74 -7.60
C THR A 89 5.86 14.49 -8.31
N VAL A 90 5.27 13.34 -8.02
CA VAL A 90 3.98 12.89 -8.54
C VAL A 90 3.08 12.41 -7.39
N ALA A 91 1.79 12.28 -7.66
CA ALA A 91 0.86 11.66 -6.73
C ALA A 91 1.01 10.13 -6.78
N CYS A 92 1.65 9.57 -5.76
CA CYS A 92 1.87 8.13 -5.62
C CYS A 92 0.67 7.48 -4.91
N HIS A 93 -0.07 6.62 -5.60
CA HIS A 93 -1.20 5.89 -5.02
C HIS A 93 -0.76 4.84 -4.00
N SER A 94 -1.64 4.56 -3.04
CA SER A 94 -1.43 3.47 -2.09
C SER A 94 -1.42 2.09 -2.75
N ASN A 95 -0.58 1.21 -2.23
CA ASN A 95 -0.51 -0.20 -2.62
C ASN A 95 -1.31 -1.15 -1.71
N LEU A 96 -2.09 -0.60 -0.77
CA LEU A 96 -2.87 -1.34 0.22
C LEU A 96 -4.26 -1.68 -0.29
N SER A 97 -4.67 -2.95 -0.14
CA SER A 97 -5.99 -3.42 -0.59
C SER A 97 -7.15 -2.72 0.13
N ILE A 98 -6.96 -2.31 1.39
CA ILE A 98 -7.95 -1.55 2.17
C ILE A 98 -8.27 -0.17 1.56
N HIS A 99 -7.45 0.32 0.63
CA HIS A 99 -7.66 1.57 -0.09
C HIS A 99 -8.25 1.33 -1.49
N GLU A 100 -8.98 0.22 -1.67
CA GLU A 100 -9.63 -0.17 -2.93
C GLU A 100 -8.65 -0.41 -4.10
N LYS A 101 -7.41 -0.83 -3.78
CA LYS A 101 -6.39 -1.25 -4.77
C LYS A 101 -6.54 -2.74 -5.10
N GLY A 102 -6.53 -3.10 -6.38
CA GLY A 102 -6.58 -4.50 -6.79
C GLY A 102 -6.49 -4.72 -8.29
N GLY A 103 -5.76 -5.76 -8.72
CA GLY A 103 -5.60 -6.12 -10.14
C GLY A 103 -5.18 -4.94 -11.00
N HIS A 104 -6.08 -4.49 -11.88
CA HIS A 104 -5.88 -3.34 -12.79
C HIS A 104 -6.41 -2.00 -12.25
N ARG A 105 -6.75 -1.91 -10.96
CA ARG A 105 -7.27 -0.71 -10.31
C ARG A 105 -6.25 -0.13 -9.33
N LYS A 106 -5.97 1.17 -9.50
CA LYS A 106 -5.29 2.02 -8.51
C LYS A 106 -6.21 2.34 -7.35
N ALA A 107 -5.65 2.50 -6.14
CA ALA A 107 -6.36 3.04 -4.98
C ALA A 107 -7.09 4.35 -5.33
N ASP A 108 -8.12 4.70 -4.57
CA ASP A 108 -8.81 5.99 -4.75
C ASP A 108 -7.83 7.18 -4.60
N ASP A 109 -8.09 8.29 -5.29
CA ASP A 109 -7.11 9.39 -5.39
C ASP A 109 -6.86 10.10 -4.05
N CYS A 110 -7.82 10.03 -3.11
CA CYS A 110 -7.62 10.47 -1.73
C CYS A 110 -6.59 9.64 -0.97
N TYR A 111 -6.25 8.42 -1.41
CA TYR A 111 -5.16 7.60 -0.89
C TYR A 111 -3.91 7.72 -1.75
N SER A 112 -3.48 8.95 -2.00
CA SER A 112 -2.22 9.29 -2.66
C SER A 112 -1.30 10.10 -1.75
N VAL A 113 -0.02 10.12 -2.07
CA VAL A 113 1.00 10.93 -1.38
C VAL A 113 1.96 11.55 -2.39
N TRP A 114 2.42 12.76 -2.12
CA TRP A 114 3.49 13.37 -2.91
C TRP A 114 4.78 12.60 -2.75
N GLY A 115 5.28 12.03 -3.84
CA GLY A 115 6.52 11.27 -3.87
C GLY A 115 7.34 11.60 -5.10
N CYS A 116 8.65 11.81 -4.90
CA CYS A 116 9.59 11.93 -6.00
C CYS A 116 9.73 10.61 -6.77
N ALA A 117 10.24 10.67 -7.99
CA ALA A 117 10.36 9.52 -8.89
C ALA A 117 11.07 8.29 -8.25
N ARG A 118 12.13 8.49 -7.45
CA ARG A 118 12.82 7.38 -6.78
C ARG A 118 11.99 6.74 -5.66
N CYS A 119 11.31 7.55 -4.86
CA CYS A 119 10.43 7.04 -3.80
C CYS A 119 9.20 6.36 -4.39
N HIS A 120 8.67 6.88 -5.50
CA HIS A 120 7.57 6.26 -6.24
C HIS A 120 7.93 4.85 -6.70
N THR A 121 9.05 4.68 -7.41
CA THR A 121 9.53 3.36 -7.86
C THR A 121 9.76 2.41 -6.69
N TRP A 122 10.31 2.90 -5.57
CA TRP A 122 10.51 2.08 -4.38
C TRP A 122 9.17 1.63 -3.75
N LEU A 123 8.18 2.51 -3.69
CA LEU A 123 6.87 2.19 -3.11
C LEU A 123 6.16 1.11 -3.96
N ASP A 124 6.25 1.19 -5.27
CA ASP A 124 5.57 0.26 -6.18
C ASP A 124 6.29 -1.08 -6.30
N SER A 125 7.60 -1.04 -6.50
CA SER A 125 8.33 -2.16 -7.10
C SER A 125 9.58 -2.57 -6.32
N SER A 126 9.80 -2.05 -5.11
CA SER A 126 11.01 -2.39 -4.35
C SER A 126 11.06 -3.87 -3.98
N TYR A 127 12.20 -4.50 -4.30
CA TYR A 127 12.58 -5.83 -3.85
C TYR A 127 13.37 -5.82 -2.53
N SER A 128 13.88 -4.65 -2.11
CA SER A 128 14.65 -4.49 -0.87
C SER A 128 13.77 -4.19 0.35
N ALA A 129 12.47 -3.92 0.15
CA ALA A 129 11.52 -3.62 1.21
C ALA A 129 10.36 -4.60 1.23
N THR A 130 9.99 -5.06 2.42
CA THR A 130 8.79 -5.86 2.63
C THR A 130 7.53 -5.06 2.36
N GLY A 131 6.41 -5.73 2.10
CA GLY A 131 5.11 -5.07 1.97
C GLY A 131 4.75 -4.25 3.21
N ALA A 132 5.11 -4.73 4.41
CA ALA A 132 4.88 -4.02 5.67
C ALA A 132 5.70 -2.73 5.78
N GLN A 133 6.98 -2.74 5.38
CA GLN A 133 7.82 -1.53 5.39
C GLN A 133 7.27 -0.47 4.42
N ARG A 134 6.83 -0.90 3.23
CA ARG A 134 6.21 -0.01 2.25
C ARG A 134 4.88 0.56 2.75
N ALA A 135 4.06 -0.28 3.39
CA ALA A 135 2.82 0.13 4.04
C ALA A 135 3.05 1.17 5.13
N GLN A 136 3.97 0.89 6.07
CA GLN A 136 4.32 1.81 7.16
C GLN A 136 4.80 3.16 6.61
N ARG A 137 5.67 3.13 5.59
CA ARG A 137 6.18 4.35 4.97
C ARG A 137 5.10 5.17 4.29
N PHE A 138 4.21 4.50 3.56
CA PHE A 138 3.06 5.13 2.93
C PHE A 138 2.15 5.79 3.97
N MET A 139 1.76 5.05 5.03
CA MET A 139 0.85 5.58 6.06
C MET A 139 1.43 6.80 6.77
N GLY A 140 2.72 6.78 7.13
CA GLY A 140 3.39 7.93 7.72
C GLY A 140 3.43 9.15 6.78
N ALA A 141 3.72 8.94 5.50
CA ALA A 141 3.67 10.02 4.50
C ALA A 141 2.24 10.51 4.25
N HIS A 142 1.24 9.63 4.33
CA HIS A 142 -0.15 9.97 4.10
C HIS A 142 -0.74 10.83 5.21
N LEU A 143 -0.31 10.64 6.46
CA LEU A 143 -0.60 11.58 7.54
C LEU A 143 -0.09 12.99 7.21
N GLN A 144 1.14 13.12 6.72
CA GLN A 144 1.70 14.40 6.30
C GLN A 144 0.95 14.98 5.09
N GLN A 145 0.49 14.13 4.17
CA GLN A 145 -0.31 14.54 3.02
C GLN A 145 -1.65 15.16 3.46
N VAL A 146 -2.33 14.56 4.44
CA VAL A 146 -3.58 15.10 4.99
C VAL A 146 -3.35 16.49 5.61
N LEU A 147 -2.26 16.66 6.37
CA LEU A 147 -1.90 17.98 6.91
C LEU A 147 -1.59 19.00 5.82
N ALA A 148 -0.91 18.58 4.75
CA ALA A 148 -0.62 19.45 3.61
C ALA A 148 -1.91 19.88 2.88
N TRP A 149 -2.87 18.97 2.70
CA TRP A 149 -4.18 19.28 2.13
C TRP A 149 -5.00 20.21 3.01
N ARG A 150 -4.99 20.04 4.34
CA ARG A 150 -5.63 21.01 5.25
C ARG A 150 -5.07 22.42 5.06
N ARG A 151 -3.75 22.54 5.05
CA ARG A 151 -3.08 23.83 4.80
C ARG A 151 -3.49 24.44 3.47
N ILE A 152 -3.60 23.64 2.41
CA ILE A 152 -4.02 24.13 1.08
C ILE A 152 -5.50 24.53 1.08
N ALA A 153 -6.37 23.76 1.72
CA ALA A 153 -7.80 24.07 1.80
C ALA A 153 -8.07 25.38 2.55
N GLU A 154 -7.28 25.66 3.60
CA GLU A 154 -7.39 26.87 4.44
C GLU A 154 -6.66 28.09 3.87
N ASP A 155 -5.68 27.90 2.98
CA ASP A 155 -4.87 28.98 2.41
C ASP A 155 -5.65 29.78 1.36
N ALA A 156 -6.13 30.97 1.75
CA ALA A 156 -6.84 31.87 0.85
C ALA A 156 -6.04 32.30 -0.39
N ALA A 157 -4.71 32.23 -0.35
CA ALA A 157 -3.83 32.55 -1.48
C ALA A 157 -3.65 31.39 -2.46
N ALA A 158 -3.97 30.15 -2.06
CA ALA A 158 -3.88 28.98 -2.95
C ALA A 158 -4.95 29.05 -4.06
N PRO A 159 -4.69 28.51 -5.27
CA PRO A 159 -5.69 28.47 -6.35
C PRO A 159 -6.99 27.80 -5.91
N GLU A 160 -8.15 28.37 -6.25
CA GLU A 160 -9.45 27.84 -5.82
C GLU A 160 -9.66 26.36 -6.21
N ALA A 161 -9.18 25.97 -7.38
CA ALA A 161 -9.22 24.57 -7.84
C ALA A 161 -8.42 23.63 -6.91
N ASP A 162 -7.26 24.08 -6.43
CA ASP A 162 -6.44 23.31 -5.49
C ASP A 162 -7.11 23.22 -4.12
N ARG A 163 -7.69 24.33 -3.63
CA ARG A 163 -8.43 24.33 -2.37
C ARG A 163 -9.61 23.36 -2.41
N LYS A 164 -10.41 23.39 -3.49
CA LYS A 164 -11.54 22.47 -3.69
C LYS A 164 -11.09 21.01 -3.81
N ALA A 165 -9.98 20.75 -4.51
CA ALA A 165 -9.45 19.40 -4.64
C ALA A 165 -8.91 18.85 -3.30
N ALA A 166 -8.21 19.69 -2.54
CA ALA A 166 -7.74 19.35 -1.20
C ALA A 166 -8.92 19.09 -0.24
N GLN A 167 -9.93 19.97 -0.25
CA GLN A 167 -11.15 19.79 0.55
C GLN A 167 -11.88 18.49 0.18
N TRP A 168 -12.04 18.20 -1.12
CA TRP A 168 -12.61 16.94 -1.57
C TRP A 168 -11.87 15.72 -0.99
N ALA A 169 -10.53 15.75 -0.97
CA ALA A 169 -9.75 14.65 -0.40
C ALA A 169 -9.98 14.48 1.10
N LEU A 170 -10.10 15.59 1.85
CA LEU A 170 -10.42 15.58 3.27
C LEU A 170 -11.81 15.01 3.54
N ASP A 171 -12.81 15.39 2.74
CA ASP A 171 -14.18 14.88 2.86
C ASP A 171 -14.22 13.36 2.62
N GLN A 172 -13.48 12.84 1.62
CA GLN A 172 -13.40 11.40 1.37
C GLN A 172 -12.77 10.61 2.54
N LEU A 173 -11.96 11.28 3.36
CA LEU A 173 -11.27 10.67 4.50
C LEU A 173 -11.98 10.95 5.83
N ASN A 174 -13.11 11.67 5.82
CA ASN A 174 -13.73 12.23 7.04
C ASN A 174 -12.71 13.00 7.89
N ALA A 175 -11.78 13.70 7.24
CA ALA A 175 -10.66 14.40 7.85
C ALA A 175 -10.81 15.93 7.80
N THR A 176 -11.94 16.42 7.30
CA THR A 176 -12.35 17.83 7.36
C THR A 176 -12.45 18.23 8.83
N PRO A 177 -11.78 19.31 9.26
CA PRO A 177 -11.96 19.82 10.61
C PRO A 177 -13.45 20.07 10.82
N VAL A 178 -14.05 19.41 11.82
CA VAL A 178 -15.34 19.87 12.34
C VAL A 178 -15.04 21.26 12.86
N ALA A 179 -15.54 22.29 12.19
CA ALA A 179 -15.45 23.65 12.71
C ALA A 179 -15.92 23.60 14.17
N GLN A 180 -15.20 24.31 15.05
CA GLN A 180 -15.63 24.53 16.42
C GLN A 180 -16.88 25.43 16.39
N ASP A 181 -17.99 24.88 15.91
CA ASP A 181 -19.32 25.42 16.12
C ASP A 181 -19.77 24.98 17.53
N ALA A 182 -19.08 25.52 18.53
CA ALA A 182 -19.62 25.62 19.88
C ALA A 182 -20.00 27.09 20.09
N PRO A 183 -21.23 27.37 20.55
CA PRO A 183 -21.80 28.72 20.61
C PRO A 183 -20.99 29.69 21.48
#